data_AF-A0A6J4TH88-F1
#
_entry.id   AF-A0A6J4TH88-F1
#
_cell.length_a   1.000
_cell.length_b   1.000
_cell.length_c   1.000
_cell.angle_alpha   90.00
_cell.angle_beta   90.00
_cell.angle_gamma   90.00
#
_symmetry.space_group_name_H-M   'P 1'
#
loop_
_entity.id
_entity.type
_entity.pdbx_description
1 polymer ?
#
loop_
_entity_poly.entity_id
_entity_poly.type
_entity_poly.pdbx_seq_one_letter_code
_entity_poly.pdbx_strand_id
1 'polypeptide(L)'
;MAQRAVAVGATLAATAGCSAEGADRPLPIACQSGQEALQAALRAAPRPVRLEGVRLSACFDPQSDAAELQSVGISFVGAAAALAERARERPESDAATQLGYLVGAMRRGAGSENEQGINTELVRRVEQELTLVDPDSRALRAGMRAGERTG
;
A
#
# COMPACT_ATOMS: atom_id res chain seq x y z
N MET A 1 -66.02 -8.07 -31.25
CA MET A 1 -65.18 -8.71 -32.30
C MET A 1 -64.18 -7.64 -32.74
N ALA A 2 -62.86 -7.75 -32.65
CA ALA A 2 -61.98 -8.91 -32.56
C ALA A 2 -60.66 -8.51 -31.84
N GLN A 3 -60.11 -9.44 -31.06
CA GLN A 3 -58.74 -9.43 -30.55
C GLN A 3 -57.79 -10.05 -31.59
N ARG A 4 -56.62 -9.44 -31.81
CA ARG A 4 -55.38 -10.06 -32.35
C ARG A 4 -54.19 -9.24 -31.81
N ALA A 5 -53.46 -9.68 -30.78
CA ALA A 5 -52.40 -10.70 -30.72
C ALA A 5 -51.00 -10.21 -31.20
N VAL A 6 -50.15 -9.92 -30.20
CA VAL A 6 -48.72 -10.26 -30.02
C VAL A 6 -47.69 -9.85 -31.09
N ALA A 7 -46.69 -9.06 -30.67
CA ALA A 7 -45.27 -9.37 -30.82
C ALA A 7 -44.44 -8.49 -29.85
N VAL A 8 -44.05 -9.06 -28.71
CA VAL A 8 -43.03 -8.50 -27.81
C VAL A 8 -41.66 -8.84 -28.42
N GLY A 9 -41.04 -7.87 -29.07
CA GLY A 9 -39.66 -7.98 -29.53
C GLY A 9 -38.71 -7.71 -28.36
N ALA A 10 -38.24 -8.77 -27.70
CA ALA A 10 -37.18 -8.70 -26.70
C ALA A 10 -35.82 -8.63 -27.42
N THR A 11 -35.32 -7.41 -27.64
CA THR A 11 -33.96 -7.19 -28.15
C THR A 11 -32.98 -7.41 -26.99
N LEU A 12 -32.35 -8.58 -26.95
CA LEU A 12 -31.25 -8.87 -26.02
C LEU A 12 -30.06 -7.96 -26.36
N ALA A 13 -29.78 -7.01 -25.47
CA ALA A 13 -28.57 -6.20 -25.49
C ALA A 13 -27.35 -7.09 -25.24
N ALA A 14 -26.58 -7.36 -26.29
CA ALA A 14 -25.22 -7.85 -26.14
C ALA A 14 -24.31 -6.66 -25.83
N THR A 15 -24.23 -6.27 -24.56
CA THR A 15 -23.12 -5.45 -24.08
C THR A 15 -21.89 -6.34 -24.06
N ALA A 16 -21.15 -6.34 -25.18
CA ALA A 16 -19.77 -6.79 -25.18
C ALA A 16 -18.99 -5.90 -24.21
N GLY A 17 -18.82 -6.40 -22.98
CA GLY A 17 -17.88 -5.86 -22.02
C GLY A 17 -16.47 -6.08 -22.55
N CYS A 18 -16.02 -5.20 -23.43
CA CYS A 18 -14.61 -5.03 -23.73
C CYS A 18 -13.98 -4.24 -22.59
N SER A 19 -13.86 -4.86 -21.43
CA SER A 19 -12.81 -4.51 -20.51
C SER A 19 -11.60 -5.35 -20.87
N ALA A 20 -10.75 -4.84 -21.75
CA ALA A 20 -9.34 -5.23 -21.72
C ALA A 20 -8.73 -4.58 -20.47
N GLU A 21 -9.17 -5.03 -19.30
CA GLU A 21 -8.58 -4.71 -18.01
C GLU A 21 -7.18 -5.32 -18.01
N GLY A 22 -6.16 -4.48 -17.86
CA GLY A 22 -4.79 -4.93 -17.66
C GLY A 22 -4.80 -5.98 -16.56
N ALA A 23 -4.31 -7.18 -16.85
CA ALA A 23 -4.32 -8.26 -15.89
C ALA A 23 -3.57 -7.81 -14.63
N ASP A 24 -4.29 -7.69 -13.51
CA ASP A 24 -3.71 -7.38 -12.21
C ASP A 24 -2.53 -8.32 -11.96
N ARG A 25 -1.40 -7.75 -11.53
CA ARG A 25 -0.22 -8.53 -11.20
C ARG A 25 -0.34 -9.03 -9.76
N PRO A 26 -0.10 -10.31 -9.50
CA PRO A 26 -0.10 -10.82 -8.14
C PRO A 26 1.03 -10.17 -7.34
N LEU A 27 0.76 -9.83 -6.08
CA LEU A 27 1.77 -9.38 -5.15
C LEU A 27 2.78 -10.50 -4.86
N PRO A 28 4.06 -10.17 -4.65
CA PRO A 28 5.01 -11.14 -4.15
C PRO A 28 4.52 -11.76 -2.83
N ILE A 29 4.58 -13.08 -2.69
CA ILE A 29 4.17 -13.80 -1.47
C ILE A 29 4.85 -13.25 -0.21
N ALA A 30 6.08 -12.77 -0.35
CA ALA A 30 6.81 -12.12 0.74
C ALA A 30 6.08 -10.91 1.35
N CYS A 31 5.24 -10.20 0.59
CA CYS A 31 4.45 -9.07 1.09
C CYS A 31 3.31 -9.51 2.01
N GLN A 32 2.99 -10.82 2.01
CA GLN A 32 1.95 -11.43 2.84
C GLN A 32 2.54 -12.05 4.13
N SER A 33 3.81 -11.78 4.45
CA SER A 33 4.50 -12.33 5.62
C SER A 33 3.93 -11.88 6.98
N GLY A 34 2.99 -10.95 6.99
CA GLY A 34 2.34 -10.42 8.19
C GLY A 34 3.13 -9.35 8.94
N GLN A 35 2.50 -8.80 9.99
CA GLN A 35 3.01 -7.66 10.75
C GLN A 35 4.35 -7.92 11.46
N GLU A 36 4.51 -9.08 12.12
CA GLU A 36 5.72 -9.38 12.89
C GLU A 36 6.97 -9.47 12.00
N ALA A 37 6.85 -10.17 10.87
CA ALA A 37 7.91 -10.27 9.87
C ALA A 37 8.26 -8.89 9.29
N LEU A 38 7.25 -8.05 9.02
CA LEU A 38 7.46 -6.68 8.56
C LEU A 38 8.21 -5.83 9.60
N GLN A 39 7.79 -5.87 10.87
CA GLN A 39 8.48 -5.14 11.94
C GLN A 39 9.92 -5.62 12.14
N ALA A 40 10.17 -6.93 12.01
CA ALA A 40 11.51 -7.50 12.08
C ALA A 40 12.39 -7.00 10.92
N ALA A 41 11.86 -7.01 9.69
CA ALA A 41 12.57 -6.53 8.51
C ALA A 41 12.90 -5.03 8.61
N LEU A 42 11.95 -4.21 9.11
CA LEU A 42 12.12 -2.77 9.27
C LEU A 42 13.31 -2.41 10.18
N ARG A 43 13.73 -3.28 11.10
CA ARG A 43 14.94 -3.07 11.93
C ARG A 43 16.22 -2.85 11.11
N ALA A 44 16.23 -3.22 9.82
CA ALA A 44 17.34 -2.93 8.93
C ALA A 44 17.44 -1.45 8.52
N ALA A 45 16.37 -0.67 8.66
CA ALA A 45 16.35 0.74 8.32
C ALA A 45 17.45 1.53 9.07
N PRO A 46 18.13 2.49 8.42
CA PRO A 46 17.83 3.06 7.10
C PRO A 46 18.45 2.31 5.91
N ARG A 47 19.07 1.13 6.12
CA ARG A 47 19.56 0.29 5.01
C ARG A 47 18.36 -0.32 4.26
N PRO A 48 18.58 -0.83 3.02
CA PRO A 48 17.51 -1.46 2.25
C PRO A 48 16.78 -2.55 3.06
N VAL A 49 15.48 -2.38 3.26
CA VAL A 49 14.61 -3.34 3.94
C VAL A 49 14.06 -4.29 2.89
N ARG A 50 14.09 -5.58 3.21
CA ARG A 50 13.58 -6.63 2.34
C ARG A 50 12.74 -7.63 3.13
N LEU A 51 11.62 -8.04 2.55
CA LEU A 51 10.81 -9.17 2.99
C LEU A 51 11.19 -10.38 2.16
N GLU A 52 11.82 -11.39 2.76
CA GLU A 52 12.23 -12.61 2.04
C GLU A 52 13.00 -12.34 0.73
N GLY A 53 13.83 -11.30 0.73
CA GLY A 53 14.60 -10.87 -0.46
C GLY A 53 13.87 -9.89 -1.39
N VAL A 54 12.57 -9.69 -1.24
CA VAL A 54 11.74 -8.71 -1.97
C VAL A 54 11.90 -7.32 -1.35
N ARG A 55 12.08 -6.28 -2.18
CA ARG A 55 12.12 -4.89 -1.73
C ARG A 55 10.76 -4.43 -1.24
N LEU A 56 10.73 -3.61 -0.19
CA LEU A 56 9.48 -3.19 0.43
C LEU A 56 8.58 -2.40 -0.53
N SER A 57 9.15 -1.56 -1.39
CA SER A 57 8.39 -0.81 -2.39
C SER A 57 7.67 -1.70 -3.41
N ALA A 58 8.17 -2.92 -3.65
CA ALA A 58 7.56 -3.85 -4.59
C ALA A 58 6.23 -4.43 -4.07
N CYS A 59 5.92 -4.24 -2.79
CA CYS A 59 4.64 -4.60 -2.19
C CYS A 59 3.52 -3.61 -2.46
N PHE A 60 3.79 -2.50 -3.16
CA PHE A 60 2.83 -1.42 -3.41
C PHE A 60 2.73 -1.05 -4.88
N ASP A 61 3.04 -1.99 -5.78
CA ASP A 61 3.00 -1.73 -7.22
C ASP A 61 1.56 -1.33 -7.65
N PRO A 62 1.39 -0.20 -8.36
CA PRO A 62 0.09 0.34 -8.76
C PRO A 62 -0.76 -0.63 -9.59
N GLN A 63 -0.14 -1.64 -10.21
CA GLN A 63 -0.80 -2.65 -11.03
C GLN A 63 -1.15 -3.93 -10.24
N SER A 64 -1.07 -3.90 -8.91
CA SER A 64 -1.35 -5.06 -8.07
C SER A 64 -2.84 -5.23 -7.79
N ASP A 65 -3.26 -6.49 -7.60
CA ASP A 65 -4.63 -6.86 -7.26
C ASP A 65 -5.15 -6.13 -6.00
N ALA A 66 -6.31 -5.50 -6.14
CA ALA A 66 -6.99 -4.72 -5.11
C ALA A 66 -7.31 -5.51 -3.83
N ALA A 67 -7.72 -6.76 -3.97
CA ALA A 67 -8.10 -7.63 -2.86
C ALA A 67 -6.87 -8.12 -2.09
N GLU A 68 -5.77 -8.43 -2.79
CA GLU A 68 -4.50 -8.77 -2.15
C GLU A 68 -3.96 -7.58 -1.34
N LEU A 69 -4.06 -6.35 -1.89
CA LEU A 69 -3.66 -5.13 -1.19
C LEU A 69 -4.48 -4.86 0.08
N GLN A 70 -5.78 -5.20 0.09
CA GLN A 70 -6.60 -5.07 1.30
C GLN A 70 -6.13 -6.01 2.41
N SER A 71 -5.83 -7.26 2.07
CA SER A 71 -5.34 -8.26 3.02
C SER A 71 -3.98 -7.85 3.61
N VAL A 72 -3.07 -7.43 2.75
CA VAL A 72 -1.73 -7.00 3.13
C VAL A 72 -1.77 -5.70 3.94
N GLY A 73 -2.64 -4.77 3.57
CA GLY A 73 -2.74 -3.44 4.17
C GLY A 73 -2.93 -3.43 5.69
N ILE A 74 -3.63 -4.42 6.25
CA ILE A 74 -3.81 -4.56 7.71
C ILE A 74 -2.47 -4.68 8.44
N SER A 75 -1.56 -5.50 7.91
CA SER A 75 -0.24 -5.73 8.52
C SER A 75 0.64 -4.48 8.47
N PHE A 76 0.52 -3.72 7.38
CA PHE A 76 1.29 -2.50 7.16
C PHE A 76 0.81 -1.34 8.03
N VAL A 77 -0.51 -1.13 8.11
CA VAL A 77 -1.11 -0.14 9.02
C VAL A 77 -0.80 -0.50 10.47
N GLY A 78 -0.94 -1.77 10.87
CA GLY A 78 -0.60 -2.21 12.23
C GLY A 78 0.88 -2.04 12.58
N ALA A 79 1.79 -2.31 11.64
CA ALA A 79 3.22 -2.03 11.83
C ALA A 79 3.51 -0.53 11.96
N ALA A 80 2.87 0.31 11.13
CA ALA A 80 3.01 1.76 11.18
C ALA A 80 2.52 2.33 12.52
N ALA A 81 1.33 1.94 12.97
CA ALA A 81 0.77 2.37 14.26
C ALA A 81 1.70 2.00 15.44
N ALA A 82 2.19 0.75 15.47
CA ALA A 82 3.12 0.30 16.52
C ALA A 82 4.49 1.01 16.50
N LEU A 83 4.92 1.49 15.33
CA LEU A 83 6.11 2.32 15.20
C LEU A 83 5.83 3.77 15.61
N ALA A 84 4.68 4.32 15.23
CA ALA A 84 4.24 5.66 15.55
C ALA A 84 4.10 5.89 17.05
N GLU A 85 3.49 4.95 17.79
CA GLU A 85 3.41 5.04 19.25
C GLU A 85 4.80 5.13 19.90
N ARG A 86 5.75 4.30 19.45
CA ARG A 86 7.14 4.35 19.97
C ARG A 86 7.90 5.59 19.54
N ALA A 87 7.67 6.07 18.31
CA ALA A 87 8.29 7.28 17.77
C ALA A 87 7.74 8.56 18.43
N ARG A 88 6.45 8.56 18.80
CA ARG A 88 5.81 9.64 19.56
C ARG A 88 6.46 9.84 20.92
N GLU A 89 6.76 8.75 21.62
CA GLU A 89 7.47 8.80 22.91
C GLU A 89 8.93 9.26 22.75
N ARG A 90 9.59 8.86 21.66
CA ARG A 90 10.99 9.16 21.38
C ARG A 90 11.19 9.58 19.91
N PRO A 91 11.07 10.89 19.62
CA PRO A 91 11.12 11.43 18.26
C PRO A 91 12.39 11.10 17.47
N GLU A 92 13.53 10.95 18.13
CA GLU A 92 14.82 10.66 17.48
C GLU A 92 15.25 9.19 17.64
N SER A 93 14.27 8.28 17.66
CA SER A 93 14.51 6.84 17.86
C SER A 93 14.61 6.05 16.55
N ASP A 94 15.12 4.81 16.65
CA ASP A 94 15.06 3.84 15.55
C ASP A 94 13.63 3.61 15.07
N ALA A 95 12.62 3.68 15.95
CA ALA A 95 11.22 3.54 15.57
C ALA A 95 10.77 4.68 14.63
N ALA A 96 11.24 5.91 14.86
CA ALA A 96 10.99 7.03 13.96
C ALA A 96 11.68 6.81 12.60
N THR A 97 12.94 6.35 12.58
CA THR A 97 13.62 5.99 11.31
C THR A 97 12.92 4.87 10.57
N GLN A 98 12.46 3.83 11.27
CA GLN A 98 11.74 2.69 10.71
C GLN A 98 10.39 3.11 10.13
N LEU A 99 9.61 3.92 10.86
CA LEU A 99 8.35 4.49 10.38
C LEU A 99 8.56 5.35 9.13
N GLY A 100 9.56 6.24 9.17
CA GLY A 100 9.90 7.07 8.03
C GLY A 100 10.28 6.22 6.83
N TYR A 101 11.12 5.20 7.02
CA TYR A 101 11.52 4.29 5.95
C TYR A 101 10.31 3.61 5.30
N LEU A 102 9.38 3.11 6.12
CA LEU A 102 8.16 2.47 5.63
C LEU A 102 7.36 3.42 4.73
N VAL A 103 7.08 4.64 5.20
CA VAL A 103 6.35 5.65 4.41
C VAL A 103 7.07 5.97 3.10
N GLY A 104 8.38 6.18 3.15
CA GLY A 104 9.16 6.49 1.95
C GLY A 104 9.17 5.35 0.92
N ALA A 105 9.27 4.10 1.38
CA ALA A 105 9.21 2.92 0.51
C ALA A 105 7.82 2.72 -0.11
N MET A 106 6.77 3.01 0.67
CA MET A 106 5.39 2.98 0.21
C MET A 106 5.13 4.03 -0.89
N ARG A 107 5.57 5.28 -0.67
CA ARG A 107 5.51 6.34 -1.69
C ARG A 107 6.24 5.96 -2.97
N ARG A 108 7.45 5.38 -2.82
CA ARG A 108 8.23 4.89 -3.96
C ARG A 108 7.49 3.81 -4.74
N GLY A 109 6.85 2.88 -4.05
CA GLY A 109 6.15 1.74 -4.64
C GLY A 109 4.87 2.14 -5.34
N ALA A 110 4.06 3.00 -4.71
CA ALA A 110 2.76 3.43 -5.21
C ALA A 110 2.84 4.30 -6.48
N GLY A 111 4.01 4.82 -6.84
CA GLY A 111 4.19 5.68 -8.00
C GLY A 111 3.98 7.18 -7.70
N SER A 112 3.97 8.01 -8.75
CA SER A 112 3.78 9.46 -8.57
C SER A 112 2.30 9.78 -8.29
N GLU A 113 2.00 10.85 -7.54
CA GLU A 113 0.61 11.22 -7.12
C GLU A 113 -0.42 11.32 -8.27
N ASN A 114 0.02 11.38 -9.53
CA ASN A 114 -0.83 11.40 -10.71
C ASN A 114 -1.42 10.01 -11.07
N GLU A 115 -0.90 8.92 -10.50
CA GLU A 115 -1.41 7.55 -10.65
C GLU A 115 -2.46 7.28 -9.56
N GLN A 116 -3.69 7.73 -9.81
CA GLN A 116 -4.83 7.51 -8.91
C GLN A 116 -5.18 6.02 -8.87
N GLY A 117 -4.91 5.34 -7.75
CA GLY A 117 -5.19 3.91 -7.59
C GLY A 117 -5.38 3.49 -6.12
N ILE A 118 -5.78 2.24 -5.90
CA ILE A 118 -6.05 1.66 -4.56
C ILE A 118 -4.82 1.72 -3.63
N ASN A 119 -3.62 1.69 -4.20
CA ASN A 119 -2.37 1.87 -3.47
C ASN A 119 -2.28 3.23 -2.76
N THR A 120 -2.88 4.29 -3.32
CA THR A 120 -2.87 5.64 -2.74
C THR A 120 -3.63 5.68 -1.40
N GLU A 121 -4.72 4.92 -1.26
CA GLU A 121 -5.48 4.87 0.00
C GLU A 121 -4.71 4.16 1.11
N LEU A 122 -4.00 3.06 0.79
CA LEU A 122 -3.17 2.36 1.78
C LEU A 122 -2.01 3.24 2.24
N VAL A 123 -1.32 3.92 1.31
CA VAL A 123 -0.29 4.91 1.63
C VAL A 123 -0.86 5.98 2.55
N ARG A 124 -2.02 6.56 2.20
CA ARG A 124 -2.69 7.58 3.00
C ARG A 124 -2.99 7.11 4.42
N ARG A 125 -3.48 5.87 4.60
CA ARG A 125 -3.73 5.29 5.94
C ARG A 125 -2.46 5.16 6.77
N VAL A 126 -1.36 4.71 6.18
CA VAL A 126 -0.08 4.64 6.88
C VAL A 126 0.46 6.04 7.20
N GLU A 127 0.26 7.01 6.32
CA GLU A 127 0.63 8.40 6.56
C GLU A 127 -0.20 9.06 7.67
N GLN A 128 -1.44 8.63 7.91
CA GLN A 128 -2.23 9.12 9.05
C GLN A 128 -1.53 8.85 10.39
N GLU A 129 -0.75 7.77 10.50
CA GLU A 129 0.02 7.46 11.72
C GLU A 129 1.11 8.51 12.00
N LEU A 130 1.57 9.25 10.99
CA LEU A 130 2.55 10.32 11.17
C LEU A 130 1.99 11.51 11.96
N THR A 131 0.66 11.66 12.04
CA THR A 131 0.03 12.74 12.82
C THR A 131 0.32 12.64 14.31
N LEU A 132 0.70 11.45 14.78
CA LEU A 132 1.04 11.17 16.18
C LEU A 132 2.50 11.49 16.50
N VAL A 133 3.34 11.75 15.49
CA VAL A 133 4.80 11.85 15.62
C VAL A 133 5.25 13.29 15.39
N ASP A 134 6.36 13.67 16.03
CA ASP A 134 6.98 14.98 15.82
C ASP A 134 7.40 15.18 14.35
N PRO A 135 6.80 16.14 13.62
CA PRO A 135 7.17 16.42 12.23
C PRO A 135 8.61 16.95 12.10
N ASP A 136 9.17 17.49 13.19
CA ASP A 136 10.53 18.01 13.24
C ASP A 136 11.60 16.93 13.47
N SER A 137 11.20 15.68 13.69
CA SER A 137 12.10 14.52 13.85
C SER A 137 13.07 14.35 12.67
N ARG A 138 14.37 14.39 12.98
CA ARG A 138 15.44 14.14 12.00
C ARG A 138 15.48 12.66 11.64
N ALA A 139 15.31 11.78 12.62
CA ALA A 139 15.23 10.33 12.43
C ALA A 139 14.13 9.94 11.46
N LEU A 140 12.92 10.51 11.61
CA LEU A 140 11.78 10.28 10.73
C LEU A 140 12.08 10.71 9.29
N ARG A 141 12.52 11.96 9.10
CA ARG A 141 12.87 12.49 7.77
C ARG A 141 14.05 11.76 7.11
N ALA A 142 15.01 11.28 7.91
CA ALA A 142 16.11 10.47 7.40
C ALA A 142 15.61 9.11 6.92
N GLY A 143 14.69 8.49 7.68
CA GLY A 143 13.98 7.28 7.30
C GLY A 143 13.23 7.45 5.98
N MET A 144 12.38 8.48 5.86
CA MET A 144 11.60 8.76 4.64
C MET A 144 12.48 8.84 3.40
N ARG A 145 13.53 9.67 3.46
CA ARG A 145 14.48 9.81 2.34
C ARG A 145 15.20 8.51 2.03
N ALA A 146 15.47 7.66 3.01
CA ALA A 146 16.09 6.36 2.77
C ALA A 146 15.12 5.37 2.12
N GLY A 147 13.86 5.36 2.56
CA GLY A 147 12.78 4.56 1.98
C GLY A 147 12.50 4.95 0.53
N GLU A 148 12.40 6.26 0.24
CA GLU A 148 12.17 6.76 -1.12
C GLU A 148 13.29 6.37 -2.08
N ARG A 149 14.54 6.31 -1.60
CA ARG A 149 15.71 5.95 -2.43
C ARG A 149 15.92 4.45 -2.58
N THR A 150 15.67 3.67 -1.53
CA THR A 150 16.17 2.30 -1.41
C THR A 150 15.12 1.25 -1.06
N GLY A 151 13.91 1.71 -0.77
CA GLY A 151 12.72 0.91 -0.49
C GLY A 151 12.41 -0.07 -1.60
#